data_AF-A0A0R3SDJ4-F1
#
_entry.id   AF-A0A0R3SDJ4-F1
#
_cell.length_a   1.000
_cell.length_b   1.000
_cell.length_c   1.000
_cell.angle_alpha   90.00
_cell.angle_beta   90.00
_cell.angle_gamma   90.00
#
_symmetry.space_group_name_H-M   'P 1'
#
loop_
_entity.id
_entity.type
_entity.pdbx_description
1 polymer ?
#
loop_
_entity_poly.entity_id
_entity_poly.type
_entity_poly.pdbx_seq_one_letter_code
_entity_poly.pdbx_strand_id
1 'polypeptide(L)'
;MGIESVTSNITDVKNVIRANSPFLPTLFSAFWMGTSVAMVITAGCGMDLCELRISYPQLSESSARFYCAEILCGLEHLHTLKIVHMDLKPGNVLIMTSGHVMITDFDHSLDISSGPSIHPDRLAGTLLYNAPEVTSQELIDEKADIWSWASILVELVGDTVRDHRLLKQELVELAIKGQVSMRGFKRYSNELQNLVTACFMINPQLRPNVSEIKMHPFFKDLDWDDVVACRMEPPLNISKFHFRAAKRRNGIEASNRLILKNLYELEMINANEKFTNPDKTRAYRKFEQNIRSLVKAGISESVLRALFANFNFEHPHAFTVKGDY
;
A
#
# COMPACT_ATOMS: atom_id res chain seq x y z
N MET A 1 20.61 -2.97 14.80
CA MET A 1 19.14 -3.15 14.68
C MET A 1 18.64 -3.41 13.25
N GLY A 2 19.49 -3.55 12.22
CA GLY A 2 19.04 -3.34 10.82
C GLY A 2 18.96 -4.54 9.87
N ILE A 3 19.22 -5.78 10.30
CA ILE A 3 19.16 -6.96 9.39
C ILE A 3 18.11 -7.96 9.85
N GLU A 4 18.07 -8.29 11.15
CA GLU A 4 17.07 -9.22 11.70
C GLU A 4 15.62 -8.71 11.56
N SER A 5 15.36 -7.41 11.77
CA SER A 5 14.01 -6.85 11.58
C SER A 5 13.60 -6.83 10.11
N VAL A 6 14.55 -6.63 9.20
CA VAL A 6 14.30 -6.67 7.75
C VAL A 6 14.01 -8.10 7.29
N THR A 7 14.71 -9.10 7.83
CA THR A 7 14.45 -10.52 7.52
C THR A 7 13.17 -11.07 8.15
N SER A 8 12.77 -10.58 9.33
CA SER A 8 11.45 -10.86 9.94
C SER A 8 10.35 -10.31 9.05
N ASN A 9 10.37 -9.00 8.77
CA ASN A 9 9.39 -8.35 7.89
C ASN A 9 9.29 -9.04 6.53
N ILE A 10 10.40 -9.45 5.91
CA ILE A 10 10.37 -10.18 4.63
C ILE A 10 9.69 -11.54 4.75
N THR A 11 9.83 -12.24 5.88
CA THR A 11 9.19 -13.55 6.09
C THR A 11 7.68 -13.38 6.31
N ASP A 12 7.29 -12.37 7.07
CA ASP A 12 5.91 -12.04 7.38
C ASP A 12 5.17 -11.55 6.12
N VAL A 13 5.82 -10.66 5.36
CA VAL A 13 5.38 -10.22 4.03
C VAL A 13 5.29 -11.39 3.04
N LYS A 14 6.24 -12.33 3.04
CA LYS A 14 6.17 -13.52 2.18
C LYS A 14 4.97 -14.42 2.50
N ASN A 15 4.58 -14.52 3.77
CA ASN A 15 3.44 -15.33 4.20
C ASN A 15 2.11 -14.65 3.85
N VAL A 16 2.00 -13.33 4.07
CA VAL A 16 0.84 -12.51 3.67
C VAL A 16 0.59 -12.59 2.17
N ILE A 17 1.65 -12.39 1.38
CA ILE A 17 1.55 -12.21 -0.07
C ILE A 17 1.60 -13.57 -0.83
N ARG A 18 1.57 -14.70 -0.11
CA ARG A 18 1.41 -16.05 -0.69
C ARG A 18 0.01 -16.62 -0.55
N ALA A 19 -0.83 -15.96 0.22
CA ALA A 19 -2.12 -16.52 0.60
C ALA A 19 -3.21 -16.15 -0.43
N ASN A 20 -4.14 -17.07 -0.66
CA ASN A 20 -5.16 -17.00 -1.72
C ASN A 20 -6.30 -16.00 -1.39
N SER A 21 -5.97 -14.74 -1.12
CA SER A 21 -6.96 -13.66 -1.03
C SER A 21 -6.86 -12.77 -2.27
N PRO A 22 -7.96 -12.51 -3.00
CA PRO A 22 -7.95 -11.59 -4.14
C PRO A 22 -7.71 -10.13 -3.72
N PHE A 23 -7.87 -9.83 -2.42
CA PHE A 23 -7.73 -8.49 -1.85
C PHE A 23 -6.33 -8.22 -1.29
N LEU A 24 -5.39 -9.15 -1.44
CA LEU A 24 -3.98 -8.99 -1.09
C LEU A 24 -3.11 -9.24 -2.32
N PRO A 25 -1.94 -8.59 -2.43
CA PRO A 25 -1.03 -8.85 -3.53
C PRO A 25 -0.54 -10.30 -3.50
N THR A 26 -0.10 -10.78 -4.66
CA THR A 26 0.67 -12.02 -4.80
C THR A 26 2.15 -11.68 -5.01
N LEU A 27 3.05 -12.30 -4.26
CA LEU A 27 4.49 -12.07 -4.33
C LEU A 27 5.04 -13.09 -5.31
N PHE A 28 5.32 -12.63 -6.52
CA PHE A 28 5.90 -13.49 -7.55
C PHE A 28 7.39 -13.74 -7.30
N SER A 29 8.11 -12.72 -6.82
CA SER A 29 9.54 -12.83 -6.53
C SER A 29 10.00 -11.74 -5.58
N ALA A 30 11.05 -12.01 -4.80
CA ALA A 30 11.77 -11.02 -4.02
C ALA A 30 13.27 -11.27 -4.16
N PHE A 31 14.04 -10.23 -4.41
CA PHE A 31 15.49 -10.32 -4.60
C PHE A 31 16.19 -9.06 -4.09
N TRP A 32 17.48 -9.20 -3.78
CA TRP A 32 18.30 -8.06 -3.36
C TRP A 32 18.76 -7.26 -4.58
N MET A 33 18.69 -5.94 -4.46
CA MET A 33 19.22 -4.97 -5.41
C MET A 33 20.16 -4.02 -4.67
N GLY A 34 21.45 -4.35 -4.68
CA GLY A 34 22.46 -3.62 -3.92
C GLY A 34 22.24 -3.77 -2.42
N THR A 35 21.88 -2.67 -1.75
CA THR A 35 21.57 -2.64 -0.30
C THR A 35 20.06 -2.66 -0.01
N SER A 36 19.23 -2.70 -1.05
CA SER A 36 17.77 -2.66 -0.95
C SER A 36 17.14 -3.98 -1.37
N VAL A 37 15.91 -4.23 -0.91
CA VAL A 37 15.10 -5.37 -1.34
C VAL A 37 14.16 -4.89 -2.45
N ALA A 38 14.07 -5.67 -3.53
CA ALA A 38 13.10 -5.48 -4.59
C ALA A 38 12.05 -6.61 -4.52
N MET A 39 10.77 -6.24 -4.63
CA MET A 39 9.64 -7.15 -4.62
C MET A 39 8.84 -7.03 -5.91
N VAL A 40 8.52 -8.17 -6.52
CA VAL A 40 7.68 -8.28 -7.71
C VAL A 40 6.33 -8.79 -7.25
N ILE A 41 5.32 -7.92 -7.26
CA ILE A 41 3.98 -8.19 -6.76
C ILE A 41 2.90 -7.99 -7.83
N THR A 42 1.67 -8.41 -7.52
CA THR A 42 0.48 -8.10 -8.32
C THR A 42 0.40 -6.61 -8.63
N ALA A 43 0.16 -6.28 -9.90
CA ALA A 43 0.02 -4.90 -10.36
C ALA A 43 -1.45 -4.44 -10.28
N GLY A 44 -1.69 -3.28 -9.66
CA GLY A 44 -2.96 -2.55 -9.78
C GLY A 44 -3.05 -1.78 -11.11
N CYS A 45 -4.09 -0.97 -11.25
CA CYS A 45 -4.31 -0.12 -12.43
C CYS A 45 -3.49 1.18 -12.41
N GLY A 46 -2.66 1.38 -11.37
CA GLY A 46 -1.87 2.61 -11.17
C GLY A 46 -2.64 3.73 -10.46
N MET A 47 -3.71 3.38 -9.75
CA MET A 47 -4.44 4.26 -8.84
C MET A 47 -4.68 3.56 -7.51
N ASP A 48 -4.81 4.37 -6.47
CA ASP A 48 -5.25 4.00 -5.13
C ASP A 48 -6.60 4.69 -4.79
N LEU A 49 -7.15 4.37 -3.61
CA LEU A 49 -8.38 5.00 -3.15
C LEU A 49 -8.22 6.50 -2.83
N CYS A 50 -7.00 6.99 -2.58
CA CYS A 50 -6.72 8.40 -2.42
C CYS A 50 -6.96 9.16 -3.74
N GLU A 51 -6.45 8.66 -4.86
CA GLU A 51 -6.67 9.26 -6.18
C GLU A 51 -8.11 9.12 -6.68
N LEU A 52 -8.78 8.01 -6.34
CA LEU A 52 -10.21 7.86 -6.57
C LEU A 52 -10.99 8.97 -5.86
N ARG A 53 -10.66 9.29 -4.61
CA ARG A 53 -11.33 10.37 -3.86
C ARG A 53 -11.05 11.75 -4.44
N ILE A 54 -9.88 12.00 -5.02
CA ILE A 54 -9.64 13.27 -5.73
C ILE A 54 -10.61 13.43 -6.91
N SER A 55 -10.90 12.32 -7.61
CA SER A 55 -11.80 12.31 -8.76
C SER A 55 -13.28 12.28 -8.35
N TYR A 56 -13.58 11.62 -7.24
CA TYR A 56 -14.90 11.47 -6.64
C TYR A 56 -14.82 11.84 -5.15
N PRO A 57 -14.88 13.14 -4.82
CA PRO A 57 -14.72 13.61 -3.43
C PRO A 57 -15.71 13.02 -2.43
N GLN A 58 -16.84 12.54 -2.93
CA GLN A 58 -17.86 11.88 -2.13
C GLN A 58 -18.48 10.73 -2.94
N LEU A 59 -18.41 9.52 -2.40
CA LEU A 59 -19.16 8.37 -2.90
C LEU A 59 -20.54 8.28 -2.22
N SER A 60 -21.48 7.61 -2.88
CA SER A 60 -22.68 7.13 -2.21
C SER A 60 -22.31 6.08 -1.16
N GLU A 61 -23.15 5.92 -0.14
CA GLU A 61 -22.95 4.86 0.87
C GLU A 61 -22.89 3.46 0.24
N SER A 62 -23.63 3.22 -0.85
CA SER A 62 -23.56 1.95 -1.59
C SER A 62 -22.19 1.70 -2.24
N SER A 63 -21.60 2.72 -2.86
CA SER A 63 -20.28 2.61 -3.47
C SER A 63 -19.17 2.53 -2.43
N ALA A 64 -19.29 3.27 -1.32
CA ALA A 64 -18.35 3.16 -0.20
C ALA A 64 -18.44 1.77 0.46
N ARG A 65 -19.65 1.22 0.61
CA ARG A 65 -19.90 -0.14 1.12
C ARG A 65 -19.22 -1.20 0.28
N PHE A 66 -19.27 -1.11 -1.05
CA PHE A 66 -18.56 -2.02 -1.96
C PHE A 66 -17.07 -2.09 -1.62
N TYR A 67 -16.37 -0.94 -1.67
CA TYR A 67 -14.92 -0.92 -1.42
C TYR A 67 -14.58 -1.35 0.01
N CYS A 68 -15.37 -0.92 1.00
CA CYS A 68 -15.11 -1.28 2.40
C CYS A 68 -15.38 -2.76 2.69
N ALA A 69 -16.31 -3.42 2.00
CA ALA A 69 -16.54 -4.86 2.12
C ALA A 69 -15.34 -5.67 1.63
N GLU A 70 -14.73 -5.26 0.52
CA GLU A 70 -13.52 -5.89 -0.03
C GLU A 70 -12.30 -5.70 0.87
N ILE A 71 -12.06 -4.46 1.35
CA ILE A 71 -11.00 -4.19 2.33
C ILE A 71 -11.22 -5.03 3.59
N LEU A 72 -12.46 -5.15 4.06
CA LEU A 72 -12.78 -5.95 5.25
C LEU A 72 -12.46 -7.44 5.05
N CYS A 73 -12.69 -7.99 3.85
CA CYS A 73 -12.29 -9.37 3.52
C CYS A 73 -10.77 -9.54 3.44
N GLY A 74 -10.05 -8.53 2.93
CA GLY A 74 -8.59 -8.49 2.98
C GLY A 74 -8.05 -8.48 4.41
N LEU A 75 -8.63 -7.65 5.28
CA LEU A 75 -8.29 -7.60 6.71
C LEU A 75 -8.61 -8.91 7.43
N GLU A 76 -9.77 -9.50 7.19
CA GLU A 76 -10.14 -10.80 7.76
C GLU A 76 -9.05 -11.84 7.47
N HIS A 77 -8.57 -11.86 6.23
CA HIS A 77 -7.50 -12.75 5.83
C HIS A 77 -6.19 -12.47 6.60
N LEU A 78 -5.74 -11.23 6.69
CA LEU A 78 -4.55 -10.85 7.47
C LEU A 78 -4.69 -11.24 8.95
N HIS A 79 -5.86 -11.00 9.53
CA HIS A 79 -6.13 -11.28 10.94
C HIS A 79 -6.15 -12.78 11.24
N THR A 80 -6.57 -13.62 10.27
CA THR A 80 -6.43 -15.09 10.38
C THR A 80 -4.97 -15.55 10.43
N LEU A 81 -4.07 -14.82 9.77
CA LEU A 81 -2.63 -15.02 9.81
C LEU A 81 -1.96 -14.38 11.02
N LYS A 82 -2.73 -13.75 11.92
CA LYS A 82 -2.23 -13.00 13.08
C LYS A 82 -1.32 -11.83 12.69
N ILE A 83 -1.68 -11.14 11.61
CA ILE A 83 -0.97 -9.96 11.12
C ILE A 83 -1.89 -8.75 11.17
N VAL A 84 -1.43 -7.68 11.81
CA VAL A 84 -2.09 -6.37 11.87
C VAL A 84 -1.40 -5.45 10.88
N HIS A 85 -2.14 -4.77 10.01
CA HIS A 85 -1.54 -3.92 8.97
C HIS A 85 -0.91 -2.64 9.54
N MET A 86 -1.59 -1.99 10.49
CA MET A 86 -1.17 -0.78 11.22
C MET A 86 -0.95 0.52 10.41
N ASP A 87 -1.01 0.50 9.09
CA ASP A 87 -0.97 1.68 8.23
C ASP A 87 -2.01 1.62 7.12
N LEU A 88 -3.19 1.08 7.45
CA LEU A 88 -4.30 1.02 6.51
C LEU A 88 -4.83 2.44 6.27
N LYS A 89 -4.74 2.90 5.02
CA LYS A 89 -5.19 4.22 4.56
C LYS A 89 -5.57 4.16 3.08
N PRO A 90 -6.27 5.16 2.52
CA PRO A 90 -6.66 5.12 1.12
C PRO A 90 -5.49 4.95 0.14
N GLY A 91 -4.32 5.51 0.46
CA GLY A 91 -3.11 5.36 -0.35
C GLY A 91 -2.51 3.96 -0.35
N ASN A 92 -2.85 3.13 0.63
CA ASN A 92 -2.39 1.74 0.76
C ASN A 92 -3.47 0.75 0.30
N VAL A 93 -4.50 1.23 -0.41
CA VAL A 93 -5.52 0.39 -1.04
C VAL A 93 -5.53 0.69 -2.53
N LEU A 94 -4.92 -0.19 -3.31
CA LEU A 94 -4.82 -0.07 -4.75
C LEU A 94 -6.12 -0.49 -5.43
N ILE A 95 -6.41 0.13 -6.56
CA ILE A 95 -7.50 -0.27 -7.45
C ILE A 95 -6.92 -1.20 -8.50
N MET A 96 -7.59 -2.32 -8.74
CA MET A 96 -7.24 -3.31 -9.75
C MET A 96 -7.78 -2.91 -11.13
N THR A 97 -7.24 -3.49 -12.20
CA THR A 97 -7.74 -3.27 -13.57
C THR A 97 -9.17 -3.77 -13.81
N SER A 98 -9.70 -4.55 -12.88
CA SER A 98 -11.11 -4.98 -12.84
C SER A 98 -12.02 -3.96 -12.16
N GLY A 99 -11.49 -3.05 -11.33
CA GLY A 99 -12.26 -2.11 -10.51
C GLY A 99 -12.40 -2.52 -9.04
N HIS A 100 -12.04 -3.76 -8.69
CA HIS A 100 -11.92 -4.24 -7.31
C HIS A 100 -10.68 -3.65 -6.61
N VAL A 101 -10.56 -3.82 -5.30
CA VAL A 101 -9.42 -3.29 -4.53
C VAL A 101 -8.46 -4.36 -4.03
N MET A 102 -7.25 -3.92 -3.66
CA MET A 102 -6.20 -4.74 -3.08
C MET A 102 -5.43 -3.93 -2.04
N ILE A 103 -5.28 -4.46 -0.82
CA ILE A 103 -4.51 -3.84 0.26
C ILE A 103 -3.02 -4.06 0.01
N THR A 104 -2.20 -3.02 0.12
CA THR A 104 -0.76 -3.05 -0.14
C THR A 104 0.03 -2.37 0.98
N ASP A 105 1.36 -2.39 0.88
CA ASP A 105 2.29 -1.66 1.75
C ASP A 105 2.26 -2.15 3.21
N PHE A 106 2.89 -3.31 3.41
CA PHE A 106 2.98 -4.00 4.69
C PHE A 106 4.23 -3.61 5.50
N ASP A 107 4.91 -2.52 5.16
CA ASP A 107 6.16 -2.11 5.81
C ASP A 107 6.00 -1.82 7.30
N HIS A 108 4.78 -1.44 7.70
CA HIS A 108 4.38 -1.20 9.08
C HIS A 108 3.64 -2.37 9.73
N SER A 109 3.51 -3.54 9.10
CA SER A 109 2.71 -4.62 9.69
C SER A 109 3.33 -5.23 10.95
N LEU A 110 2.48 -5.74 11.84
CA LEU A 110 2.86 -6.39 13.10
C LEU A 110 2.38 -7.83 13.14
N ASP A 111 3.30 -8.75 13.42
CA ASP A 111 2.98 -10.14 13.77
C ASP A 111 2.57 -10.22 15.25
N ILE A 112 1.33 -10.66 15.49
CA ILE A 112 0.72 -10.89 16.81
C ILE A 112 0.44 -12.38 17.07
N SER A 113 1.15 -13.29 16.39
CA SER A 113 1.05 -14.74 16.58
C SER A 113 1.37 -15.19 18.00
N SER A 114 2.21 -14.42 18.71
CA SER A 114 2.53 -14.60 20.14
C SER A 114 1.58 -13.86 21.08
N GLY A 115 0.49 -13.27 20.56
CA GLY A 115 -0.46 -12.43 21.28
C GLY A 115 -0.28 -10.94 20.98
N PRO A 116 -1.15 -10.08 21.56
CA PRO A 116 -1.07 -8.63 21.38
C PRO A 116 0.32 -8.09 21.72
N SER A 117 0.81 -7.16 20.92
CA SER A 117 2.19 -6.66 21.01
C SER A 117 2.26 -5.14 20.89
N ILE A 118 3.36 -4.54 21.33
CA ILE A 118 3.59 -3.10 21.24
C ILE A 118 4.50 -2.83 20.04
N HIS A 119 4.13 -1.88 19.19
CA HIS A 119 5.03 -1.43 18.14
C HIS A 119 6.09 -0.46 18.70
N PRO A 120 7.40 -0.65 18.41
CA PRO A 120 8.47 0.14 19.02
C PRO A 120 8.47 1.61 18.60
N ASP A 121 7.91 1.94 17.44
CA ASP A 121 7.74 3.32 16.98
C ASP A 121 6.30 3.82 17.25
N ARG A 122 6.19 4.82 18.14
CA ARG A 122 4.94 5.51 18.51
C ARG A 122 4.28 6.26 17.36
N LEU A 123 5.06 6.60 16.33
CA LEU A 123 4.61 7.35 15.17
C LEU A 123 4.56 6.46 13.92
N ALA A 124 4.56 5.14 14.09
CA ALA A 124 4.34 4.22 13.00
C ALA A 124 2.97 4.44 12.35
N GLY A 125 2.92 4.24 11.04
CA GLY A 125 1.74 4.49 10.23
C GLY A 125 1.38 5.98 10.10
N THR A 126 0.13 6.23 9.73
CA THR A 126 -0.35 7.56 9.36
C THR A 126 -1.33 8.08 10.40
N LEU A 127 -0.91 9.05 11.22
CA LEU A 127 -1.66 9.62 12.36
C LEU A 127 -3.13 9.98 12.10
N LEU A 128 -3.50 10.31 10.86
CA LEU A 128 -4.88 10.58 10.48
C LEU A 128 -5.79 9.35 10.61
N TYR A 129 -5.24 8.14 10.46
CA TYR A 129 -5.94 6.85 10.45
C TYR A 129 -5.60 5.97 11.65
N ASN A 130 -4.57 6.33 12.44
CA ASN A 130 -4.14 5.51 13.57
C ASN A 130 -5.22 5.41 14.66
N ALA A 131 -5.36 4.20 15.17
CA ALA A 131 -6.05 3.93 16.42
C ALA A 131 -5.27 4.50 17.62
N PRO A 132 -5.94 4.83 18.74
CA PRO A 132 -5.31 5.35 19.95
C PRO A 132 -4.15 4.48 20.46
N GLU A 133 -4.35 3.17 20.53
CA GLU A 133 -3.38 2.20 21.05
C GLU A 133 -2.10 2.13 20.21
N VAL A 134 -2.19 2.37 18.89
CA VAL A 134 -1.04 2.45 17.99
C VAL A 134 -0.19 3.69 18.33
N THR A 135 -0.84 4.85 18.52
CA THR A 135 -0.14 6.09 18.85
C THR A 135 0.22 6.21 20.34
N SER A 136 -0.36 5.40 21.22
CA SER A 136 -0.06 5.38 22.66
C SER A 136 1.00 4.33 23.04
N GLN A 137 1.45 3.50 22.08
CA GLN A 137 2.34 2.36 22.35
C GLN A 137 1.76 1.41 23.40
N GLU A 138 0.46 1.16 23.29
CA GLU A 138 -0.23 0.16 24.10
C GLU A 138 -0.22 -1.19 23.37
N LEU A 139 -0.83 -2.22 23.98
CA LEU A 139 -0.97 -3.51 23.33
C LEU A 139 -1.89 -3.39 22.11
N ILE A 140 -1.36 -3.78 20.96
CA ILE A 140 -2.04 -3.75 19.66
C ILE A 140 -2.53 -5.15 19.34
N ASP A 141 -3.80 -5.24 18.98
CA ASP A 141 -4.44 -6.41 18.37
C ASP A 141 -5.05 -6.03 17.01
N GLU A 142 -5.77 -6.94 16.38
CA GLU A 142 -6.40 -6.72 15.08
C GLU A 142 -7.42 -5.57 15.04
N LYS A 143 -7.91 -5.10 16.20
CA LYS A 143 -8.90 -4.01 16.30
C LYS A 143 -8.31 -2.64 15.98
N ALA A 144 -6.99 -2.52 15.92
CA ALA A 144 -6.34 -1.31 15.41
C ALA A 144 -6.70 -1.08 13.93
N ASP A 145 -6.70 -2.14 13.10
CA ASP A 145 -7.07 -2.02 11.68
C ASP A 145 -8.56 -1.69 11.49
N ILE A 146 -9.44 -2.09 12.43
CA ILE A 146 -10.86 -1.75 12.39
C ILE A 146 -11.08 -0.23 12.51
N TRP A 147 -10.28 0.45 13.33
CA TRP A 147 -10.31 1.91 13.42
C TRP A 147 -9.90 2.56 12.09
N SER A 148 -8.79 2.10 11.53
CA SER A 148 -8.26 2.63 10.27
C SER A 148 -9.22 2.35 9.10
N TRP A 149 -9.83 1.17 9.07
CA TRP A 149 -10.89 0.82 8.12
C TRP A 149 -12.10 1.74 8.22
N ALA A 150 -12.58 2.03 9.44
CA ALA A 150 -13.70 2.95 9.63
C ALA A 150 -13.35 4.38 9.20
N SER A 151 -12.09 4.78 9.40
CA SER A 151 -11.57 6.08 8.92
C SER A 151 -11.61 6.16 7.39
N ILE A 152 -11.26 5.09 6.68
CA ILE A 152 -11.41 4.99 5.21
C ILE A 152 -12.89 5.09 4.81
N LEU A 153 -13.79 4.35 5.46
CA LEU A 153 -15.22 4.39 5.17
C LEU A 153 -15.78 5.82 5.27
N VAL A 154 -15.45 6.52 6.35
CA VAL A 154 -15.84 7.92 6.59
C VAL A 154 -15.28 8.83 5.50
N GLU A 155 -14.04 8.60 5.07
CA GLU A 155 -13.40 9.40 4.04
C GLU A 155 -14.00 9.17 2.65
N LEU A 156 -14.39 7.93 2.33
CA LEU A 156 -15.06 7.59 1.07
C LEU A 156 -16.44 8.24 0.94
N VAL A 157 -17.19 8.37 2.04
CA VAL A 157 -18.50 9.07 2.04
C VAL A 157 -18.37 10.61 2.12
N GLY A 158 -17.14 11.13 2.04
CA GLY A 158 -16.86 12.56 1.92
C GLY A 158 -16.84 13.33 3.25
N ASP A 159 -16.52 12.67 4.36
CA ASP A 159 -16.13 13.35 5.61
C ASP A 159 -14.65 13.07 5.90
N THR A 160 -14.14 13.54 7.04
CA THR A 160 -12.83 13.10 7.53
C THR A 160 -12.92 12.90 9.04
N VAL A 161 -12.08 12.04 9.61
CA VAL A 161 -12.05 11.81 11.06
C VAL A 161 -11.14 12.80 11.78
N ARG A 162 -10.10 13.30 11.10
CA ARG A 162 -9.11 14.26 11.61
C ARG A 162 -8.71 15.21 10.48
N ASP A 163 -8.62 16.51 10.77
CA ASP A 163 -8.36 17.54 9.76
C ASP A 163 -6.92 17.45 9.24
N HIS A 164 -6.76 17.21 7.93
CA HIS A 164 -5.47 17.08 7.25
C HIS A 164 -4.59 18.35 7.32
N ARG A 165 -5.16 19.49 7.73
CA ARG A 165 -4.46 20.79 7.84
C ARG A 165 -3.80 21.01 9.20
N LEU A 166 -4.08 20.15 10.17
CA LEU A 166 -3.53 20.27 11.53
C LEU A 166 -2.01 20.01 11.53
N LEU A 167 -1.33 20.65 12.48
CA LEU A 167 0.09 20.41 12.70
C LEU A 167 0.28 19.01 13.28
N LYS A 168 1.47 18.43 13.04
CA LYS A 168 1.81 17.08 13.51
C LYS A 168 1.57 16.91 15.01
N GLN A 169 1.91 17.91 15.83
CA GLN A 169 1.73 17.86 17.28
C GLN A 169 0.25 17.79 17.68
N GLU A 170 -0.60 18.57 17.03
CA GLU A 170 -2.06 18.55 17.26
C GLU A 170 -2.65 17.19 16.84
N LEU A 171 -2.21 16.64 15.70
CA LEU A 171 -2.63 15.32 15.23
C LEU A 171 -2.24 14.21 16.19
N VAL A 172 -1.03 14.25 16.76
CA VAL A 172 -0.58 13.29 17.77
C VAL A 172 -1.49 13.34 18.99
N GLU A 173 -1.82 14.54 19.49
CA GLU A 173 -2.71 14.69 20.64
C GLU A 173 -4.11 14.12 20.38
N LEU A 174 -4.68 14.40 19.20
CA LEU A 174 -5.98 13.86 18.81
C LEU A 174 -5.93 12.34 18.63
N ALA A 175 -4.86 11.81 18.05
CA ALA A 175 -4.67 10.37 17.84
C ALA A 175 -4.58 9.62 19.18
N ILE A 176 -3.74 10.08 20.12
CA ILE A 176 -3.63 9.52 21.47
C ILE A 176 -4.98 9.51 22.19
N LYS A 177 -5.74 10.61 22.07
CA LYS A 177 -7.06 10.73 22.72
C LYS A 177 -8.17 9.94 22.03
N GLY A 178 -7.92 9.37 20.85
CA GLY A 178 -8.96 8.80 20.00
C GLY A 178 -10.03 9.80 19.59
N GLN A 179 -9.68 11.08 19.52
CA GLN A 179 -10.64 12.10 19.15
C GLN A 179 -10.86 12.08 17.64
N VAL A 180 -12.12 11.91 17.26
CA VAL A 180 -12.61 11.97 15.88
C VAL A 180 -13.64 13.10 15.75
N SER A 181 -13.69 13.75 14.59
CA SER A 181 -14.64 14.83 14.32
C SER A 181 -15.15 14.74 12.88
N MET A 182 -16.44 14.43 12.73
CA MET A 182 -17.10 14.25 11.44
C MET A 182 -18.16 15.35 11.26
N ARG A 183 -17.94 16.30 10.35
CA ARG A 183 -18.79 17.50 10.25
C ARG A 183 -20.16 17.21 9.66
N GLY A 184 -20.24 16.21 8.79
CA GLY A 184 -21.45 15.82 8.05
C GLY A 184 -22.16 14.60 8.65
N PHE A 185 -21.71 14.05 9.78
CA PHE A 185 -22.11 12.72 10.24
C PHE A 185 -23.62 12.45 10.30
N LYS A 186 -24.41 13.45 10.73
CA LYS A 186 -25.87 13.35 10.85
C LYS A 186 -26.61 13.19 9.51
N ARG A 187 -25.94 13.42 8.37
CA ARG A 187 -26.54 13.30 7.03
C ARG A 187 -26.59 11.87 6.50
N TYR A 188 -25.84 10.97 7.13
CA TYR A 188 -25.72 9.58 6.69
C TYR A 188 -26.82 8.70 7.29
N SER A 189 -26.99 7.49 6.76
CA SER A 189 -27.92 6.50 7.30
C SER A 189 -27.64 6.19 8.77
N ASN A 190 -28.67 5.77 9.50
CA ASN A 190 -28.51 5.34 10.90
C ASN A 190 -27.58 4.12 11.00
N GLU A 191 -27.63 3.26 9.99
CA GLU A 191 -26.77 2.09 9.86
C GLU A 191 -25.30 2.50 9.74
N LEU A 192 -24.96 3.45 8.87
CA LEU A 192 -23.58 3.94 8.77
C LEU A 192 -23.14 4.60 10.09
N GLN A 193 -23.99 5.45 10.67
CA GLN A 193 -23.68 6.16 11.91
C GLN A 193 -23.42 5.19 13.07
N ASN A 194 -24.25 4.16 13.22
CA ASN A 194 -24.11 3.16 14.27
C ASN A 194 -22.82 2.35 14.11
N LEU A 195 -22.54 1.87 12.91
CA LEU A 195 -21.33 1.11 12.59
C LEU A 195 -20.07 1.91 12.89
N VAL A 196 -19.97 3.13 12.34
CA VAL A 196 -18.78 3.98 12.48
C VAL A 196 -18.54 4.35 13.95
N THR A 197 -19.61 4.60 14.70
CA THR A 197 -19.51 4.89 16.14
C THR A 197 -18.98 3.69 16.92
N ALA A 198 -19.43 2.47 16.60
CA ALA A 198 -18.92 1.25 17.22
C ALA A 198 -17.44 1.00 16.89
N CYS A 199 -17.00 1.29 15.65
CA CYS A 199 -15.59 1.14 15.26
C CYS A 199 -14.65 2.16 15.92
N PHE A 200 -15.14 3.33 16.33
CA PHE A 200 -14.35 4.36 17.01
C PHE A 200 -14.41 4.32 18.54
N MET A 201 -14.80 3.17 19.12
CA MET A 201 -14.67 2.98 20.57
C MET A 201 -13.20 3.04 20.98
N ILE A 202 -12.85 3.92 21.94
CA ILE A 202 -11.44 4.10 22.35
C ILE A 202 -10.85 2.78 22.86
N ASN A 203 -11.57 2.07 23.73
CA ASN A 203 -11.18 0.72 24.17
C ASN A 203 -11.31 -0.28 23.01
N PRO A 204 -10.21 -0.90 22.52
CA PRO A 204 -10.24 -1.84 21.40
C PRO A 204 -11.16 -3.05 21.64
N GLN A 205 -11.29 -3.48 22.90
CA GLN A 205 -12.13 -4.62 23.28
C GLN A 205 -13.63 -4.36 23.10
N LEU A 206 -14.04 -3.09 23.02
CA LEU A 206 -15.42 -2.68 22.75
C LEU A 206 -15.69 -2.43 21.26
N ARG A 207 -14.65 -2.43 20.41
CA ARG A 207 -14.82 -2.34 18.95
C ARG A 207 -15.31 -3.69 18.42
N PRO A 208 -16.12 -3.72 17.36
CA PRO A 208 -16.49 -4.96 16.73
C PRO A 208 -15.28 -5.62 16.05
N ASN A 209 -15.25 -6.95 16.00
CA ASN A 209 -14.35 -7.71 15.12
C ASN A 209 -14.92 -7.78 13.70
N VAL A 210 -14.14 -8.31 12.75
CA VAL A 210 -14.55 -8.42 11.35
C VAL A 210 -15.87 -9.18 11.19
N SER A 211 -16.04 -10.32 11.87
CA SER A 211 -17.27 -11.12 11.78
C SER A 211 -18.49 -10.35 12.29
N GLU A 212 -18.35 -9.58 13.37
CA GLU A 212 -19.40 -8.70 13.90
C GLU A 212 -19.75 -7.57 12.92
N ILE A 213 -18.75 -6.97 12.27
CA ILE A 213 -18.98 -5.96 11.22
C ILE A 213 -19.72 -6.56 10.03
N LYS A 214 -19.36 -7.78 9.59
CA LYS A 214 -20.02 -8.45 8.46
C LYS A 214 -21.50 -8.72 8.70
N MET A 215 -21.91 -8.89 9.96
CA MET A 215 -23.31 -9.05 10.36
C MET A 215 -24.06 -7.72 10.56
N HIS A 216 -23.37 -6.58 10.51
CA HIS A 216 -23.96 -5.28 10.77
C HIS A 216 -25.01 -4.90 9.69
N PRO A 217 -26.16 -4.29 10.04
CA PRO A 217 -27.21 -3.91 9.10
C PRO A 217 -26.77 -3.04 7.92
N PHE A 218 -25.65 -2.33 8.05
CA PHE A 218 -25.03 -1.58 6.96
C PHE A 218 -24.65 -2.49 5.78
N PHE A 219 -24.36 -3.77 6.00
CA PHE A 219 -24.00 -4.76 4.98
C PHE A 219 -25.11 -5.79 4.70
N LYS A 220 -26.34 -5.58 5.21
CA LYS A 220 -27.44 -6.57 5.14
C LYS A 220 -27.79 -7.05 3.72
N ASP A 221 -27.52 -6.22 2.71
CA ASP A 221 -27.85 -6.49 1.30
C ASP A 221 -26.66 -7.08 0.52
N LEU A 222 -25.54 -7.40 1.19
CA LEU A 222 -24.38 -8.03 0.56
C LEU A 222 -24.38 -9.54 0.76
N ASP A 223 -24.05 -10.25 -0.31
CA ASP A 223 -23.61 -11.63 -0.26
C ASP A 223 -22.08 -11.67 -0.11
N TRP A 224 -21.60 -12.15 1.05
CA TRP A 224 -20.18 -12.22 1.33
C TRP A 224 -19.43 -13.24 0.47
N ASP A 225 -20.10 -14.28 -0.04
CA ASP A 225 -19.50 -15.23 -0.98
C ASP A 225 -19.27 -14.54 -2.35
N ASP A 226 -20.15 -13.63 -2.74
CA ASP A 226 -19.96 -12.80 -3.94
C ASP A 226 -18.85 -11.77 -3.77
N VAL A 227 -18.72 -11.18 -2.57
CA VAL A 227 -17.59 -10.29 -2.24
C VAL A 227 -16.29 -11.07 -2.41
N VAL A 228 -16.11 -12.17 -1.65
CA VAL A 228 -14.86 -12.95 -1.62
C VAL A 228 -14.47 -13.50 -3.00
N ALA A 229 -15.45 -13.84 -3.83
CA ALA A 229 -15.20 -14.32 -5.18
C ALA A 229 -15.06 -13.22 -6.24
N CYS A 230 -15.06 -11.94 -5.85
CA CYS A 230 -15.05 -10.78 -6.74
C CYS A 230 -16.15 -10.85 -7.82
N ARG A 231 -17.35 -11.27 -7.45
CA ARG A 231 -18.53 -11.35 -8.35
C ARG A 231 -19.41 -10.11 -8.32
N MET A 232 -19.24 -9.26 -7.31
CA MET A 232 -19.91 -7.97 -7.26
C MET A 232 -19.47 -7.06 -8.41
N GLU A 233 -20.39 -6.29 -8.98
CA GLU A 233 -20.05 -5.30 -10.01
C GLU A 233 -19.40 -4.05 -9.37
N PRO A 234 -18.18 -3.66 -9.78
CA PRO A 234 -17.56 -2.44 -9.28
C PRO A 234 -18.40 -1.19 -9.60
N PRO A 235 -18.65 -0.31 -8.62
CA PRO A 235 -19.61 0.79 -8.78
C PRO A 235 -19.12 1.90 -9.72
N LEU A 236 -17.81 1.97 -9.96
CA LEU A 236 -17.19 2.99 -10.80
C LEU A 236 -16.53 2.36 -12.01
N ASN A 237 -16.77 2.95 -13.18
CA ASN A 237 -16.09 2.55 -14.39
C ASN A 237 -14.67 3.15 -14.43
N ILE A 238 -13.69 2.33 -14.07
CA ILE A 238 -12.28 2.70 -14.03
C ILE A 238 -11.67 3.05 -15.40
N SER A 239 -12.32 2.68 -16.52
CA SER A 239 -11.86 3.05 -17.86
C SER A 239 -12.04 4.55 -18.16
N LYS A 240 -12.87 5.25 -17.37
CA LYS A 240 -13.09 6.70 -17.49
C LYS A 240 -11.96 7.52 -16.87
N PHE A 241 -11.10 6.89 -16.08
CA PHE A 241 -9.98 7.58 -15.46
C PHE A 241 -8.86 7.67 -16.49
N HIS A 242 -8.44 8.89 -16.79
CA HIS A 242 -7.19 9.09 -17.51
C HIS A 242 -6.07 8.68 -16.58
N PHE A 243 -5.62 7.44 -16.70
CA PHE A 243 -4.40 6.98 -16.09
C PHE A 243 -3.34 8.02 -16.43
N ARG A 244 -2.85 8.75 -15.44
CA ARG A 244 -1.51 9.33 -15.52
C ARG A 244 -0.54 8.16 -15.43
N ALA A 245 -0.63 7.22 -16.38
CA ALA A 245 0.30 6.11 -16.57
C ALA A 245 1.67 6.75 -16.45
N ALA A 246 2.37 6.43 -15.36
CA ALA A 246 3.55 7.15 -14.86
C ALA A 246 4.28 7.77 -16.03
N LYS A 247 4.01 9.06 -16.31
CA LYS A 247 4.12 9.73 -17.64
C LYS A 247 4.72 8.76 -18.67
N ARG A 248 3.94 8.15 -19.57
CA ARG A 248 4.48 7.43 -20.75
C ARG A 248 5.53 8.33 -21.39
N ARG A 249 6.80 8.19 -21.01
CA ARG A 249 7.86 9.03 -21.54
C ARG A 249 8.02 8.51 -22.94
N ASN A 250 7.52 9.29 -23.89
CA ASN A 250 7.57 8.97 -25.31
C ASN A 250 6.87 7.65 -25.69
N GLY A 251 5.70 7.35 -25.11
CA GLY A 251 4.85 6.23 -25.55
C GLY A 251 5.24 4.84 -25.02
N ILE A 252 6.15 4.77 -24.05
CA ILE A 252 6.66 3.52 -23.50
C ILE A 252 6.01 3.17 -22.17
N GLU A 253 5.66 1.90 -22.03
CA GLU A 253 5.03 1.34 -20.84
C GLU A 253 6.10 0.83 -19.86
N ALA A 254 6.13 1.37 -18.63
CA ALA A 254 7.13 0.99 -17.61
C ALA A 254 7.01 -0.48 -17.14
N SER A 255 5.84 -1.09 -17.34
CA SER A 255 5.56 -2.51 -17.11
C SER A 255 5.96 -3.43 -18.27
N ASN A 256 6.47 -2.87 -19.38
CA ASN A 256 6.80 -3.65 -20.57
C ASN A 256 7.85 -4.72 -20.21
N ARG A 257 7.47 -5.99 -20.39
CA ARG A 257 8.32 -7.15 -20.05
C ARG A 257 9.69 -7.10 -20.71
N LEU A 258 9.79 -6.58 -21.93
CA LEU A 258 11.06 -6.46 -22.63
C LEU A 258 11.93 -5.35 -22.01
N ILE A 259 11.35 -4.25 -21.57
CA ILE A 259 12.06 -3.17 -20.87
C ILE A 259 12.55 -3.64 -19.51
N LEU A 260 11.69 -4.30 -18.74
CA LEU A 260 12.06 -4.88 -17.45
C LEU A 260 13.14 -5.96 -17.64
N LYS A 261 12.99 -6.84 -18.63
CA LYS A 261 13.99 -7.87 -18.95
C LYS A 261 15.34 -7.24 -19.32
N ASN A 262 15.36 -6.14 -20.07
CA ASN A 262 16.61 -5.46 -20.44
C ASN A 262 17.22 -4.58 -19.34
N LEU A 263 16.38 -4.02 -18.46
CA LEU A 263 16.84 -3.33 -17.26
C LEU A 263 17.52 -4.28 -16.26
N TYR A 264 17.13 -5.56 -16.26
CA TYR A 264 17.55 -6.55 -15.26
C TYR A 264 18.22 -7.80 -15.85
N GLU A 265 18.66 -7.78 -17.11
CA GLU A 265 19.39 -8.89 -17.72
C GLU A 265 20.85 -8.96 -17.22
N LEU A 266 21.33 -10.18 -16.96
CA LEU A 266 22.64 -10.52 -16.37
C LEU A 266 23.87 -10.09 -17.20
N GLU A 267 23.68 -9.58 -18.41
CA GLU A 267 24.78 -9.21 -19.33
C GLU A 267 24.70 -7.73 -19.75
N MET A 268 25.06 -6.85 -18.82
CA MET A 268 25.45 -5.49 -19.16
C MET A 268 26.96 -5.37 -19.39
N ILE A 269 27.34 -4.67 -20.46
CA ILE A 269 28.73 -4.46 -20.88
C ILE A 269 29.49 -3.70 -19.79
N ASN A 270 30.68 -4.22 -19.45
CA ASN A 270 31.60 -3.64 -18.49
C ASN A 270 32.11 -2.27 -19.00
N ALA A 271 31.57 -1.17 -18.45
CA ALA A 271 32.06 0.17 -18.73
C ALA A 271 33.22 0.50 -17.78
N ASN A 272 34.42 0.72 -18.34
CA ASN A 272 35.64 1.03 -17.59
C ASN A 272 35.75 2.51 -17.15
N GLU A 273 34.69 3.31 -17.24
CA GLU A 273 34.74 4.73 -16.91
C GLU A 273 34.29 5.01 -15.47
N LYS A 274 35.23 5.56 -14.68
CA LYS A 274 35.00 6.04 -13.31
C LYS A 274 34.83 7.54 -13.33
N PHE A 275 33.75 8.06 -12.74
CA PHE A 275 33.63 9.48 -12.44
C PHE A 275 33.97 9.72 -10.96
N THR A 276 34.87 10.66 -10.69
CA THR A 276 35.19 11.13 -9.34
C THR A 276 34.34 12.33 -8.98
N ASN A 277 33.59 12.23 -7.89
CA ASN A 277 32.94 13.36 -7.23
C ASN A 277 34.03 14.37 -6.75
N PRO A 278 33.86 15.70 -6.92
CA PRO A 278 34.76 16.70 -6.33
C PRO A 278 35.03 16.51 -4.83
N ASP A 279 34.13 15.87 -4.09
CA ASP A 279 34.29 15.61 -2.65
C ASP A 279 35.03 14.30 -2.31
N LYS A 280 35.60 13.60 -3.31
CA LYS A 280 36.50 12.42 -3.20
C LYS A 280 36.03 11.21 -2.34
N THR A 281 34.81 11.18 -1.82
CA THR A 281 34.37 10.14 -0.87
C THR A 281 33.58 8.99 -1.49
N ARG A 282 33.04 9.12 -2.71
CA ARG A 282 32.31 8.05 -3.41
C ARG A 282 32.62 8.04 -4.90
N ALA A 283 33.05 6.88 -5.42
CA ALA A 283 33.23 6.64 -6.85
C ALA A 283 31.96 6.00 -7.40
N TYR A 284 31.30 6.66 -8.35
CA TYR A 284 30.14 6.09 -9.05
C TYR A 284 30.62 5.46 -10.37
N ARG A 285 30.19 4.22 -10.64
CA ARG A 285 30.32 3.62 -11.98
C ARG A 285 29.10 4.01 -12.80
N LYS A 286 29.32 4.59 -13.97
CA LYS A 286 28.25 4.82 -14.94
C LYS A 286 28.10 3.57 -15.79
N PHE A 287 26.95 2.93 -15.71
CA PHE A 287 26.63 1.76 -16.52
C PHE A 287 26.01 2.18 -17.86
N GLU A 288 26.55 1.71 -18.98
CA GLU A 288 25.93 1.90 -20.29
C GLU A 288 24.84 0.85 -20.52
N GLN A 289 23.58 1.29 -20.61
CA GLN A 289 22.44 0.38 -20.79
C GLN A 289 22.54 -0.37 -22.13
N ASN A 290 22.31 -1.69 -22.11
CA ASN A 290 22.23 -2.49 -23.32
C ASN A 290 20.88 -2.29 -24.03
N ILE A 291 20.79 -1.23 -24.84
CA ILE A 291 19.57 -0.87 -25.57
C ILE A 291 19.38 -1.65 -26.87
N ARG A 292 20.32 -2.51 -27.27
CA ARG A 292 20.34 -3.14 -28.62
C ARG A 292 19.14 -4.04 -28.88
N SER A 293 18.73 -4.82 -27.89
CA SER A 293 17.55 -5.68 -27.89
C SER A 293 16.24 -4.87 -27.98
N LEU A 294 16.17 -3.72 -27.31
CA LEU A 294 15.02 -2.80 -27.35
C LEU A 294 14.90 -2.09 -28.70
N VAL A 295 16.04 -1.71 -29.30
CA VAL A 295 16.10 -1.18 -30.67
C VAL A 295 15.68 -2.24 -31.69
N LYS A 296 16.15 -3.49 -31.55
CA LYS A 296 15.71 -4.63 -32.38
C LYS A 296 14.21 -4.92 -32.27
N ALA A 297 13.60 -4.60 -31.14
CA ALA A 297 12.16 -4.73 -30.91
C ALA A 297 11.34 -3.52 -31.40
N GLY A 298 11.95 -2.59 -32.13
CA GLY A 298 11.27 -1.47 -32.78
C GLY A 298 11.16 -0.19 -31.95
N ILE A 299 11.84 -0.11 -30.81
CA ILE A 299 11.86 1.11 -29.99
C ILE A 299 13.01 2.02 -30.46
N SER A 300 12.72 3.29 -30.78
CA SER A 300 13.76 4.18 -31.29
C SER A 300 14.83 4.51 -30.23
N GLU A 301 16.08 4.58 -30.68
CA GLU A 301 17.22 4.84 -29.81
C GLU A 301 17.15 6.22 -29.12
N SER A 302 16.66 7.25 -29.82
CA SER A 302 16.47 8.59 -29.25
C SER A 302 15.45 8.59 -28.10
N VAL A 303 14.39 7.78 -28.23
CA VAL A 303 13.37 7.61 -27.19
C VAL A 303 13.94 6.87 -25.98
N LEU A 304 14.72 5.79 -26.19
CA LEU A 304 15.40 5.06 -25.12
C LEU A 304 16.38 5.95 -24.36
N ARG A 305 17.22 6.72 -25.07
CA ARG A 305 18.18 7.66 -24.47
C ARG A 305 17.49 8.73 -23.63
N ALA A 306 16.36 9.28 -24.09
CA ALA A 306 15.59 10.26 -23.32
C ALA A 306 14.92 9.65 -22.08
N LEU A 307 14.48 8.39 -22.15
CA LEU A 307 13.88 7.66 -21.03
C LEU A 307 14.88 7.46 -19.89
N PHE A 308 16.09 7.06 -20.28
CA PHE A 308 17.14 6.71 -19.35
C PHE A 308 18.04 7.89 -18.93
N ALA A 309 17.95 9.05 -19.59
CA ALA A 309 18.78 10.23 -19.29
C ALA A 309 18.70 10.69 -17.82
N ASN A 310 17.54 10.46 -17.18
CA ASN A 310 17.30 10.81 -15.77
C ASN A 310 17.07 9.57 -14.88
N PHE A 311 17.38 8.37 -15.38
CA PHE A 311 17.16 7.13 -14.66
C PHE A 311 18.42 6.78 -13.87
N ASN A 312 18.36 6.95 -12.55
CA ASN A 312 19.47 6.67 -11.65
C ASN A 312 19.37 5.19 -11.26
N PHE A 313 20.14 4.33 -11.94
CA PHE A 313 20.09 2.90 -11.75
C PHE A 313 21.33 2.40 -11.01
N GLU A 314 21.14 1.80 -9.83
CA GLU A 314 22.15 1.04 -9.12
C GLU A 314 21.97 -0.46 -9.45
N HIS A 315 22.87 -1.02 -10.26
CA HIS A 315 22.78 -2.41 -10.69
C HIS A 315 23.05 -3.38 -9.52
N PRO A 316 22.25 -4.45 -9.32
CA PRO A 316 22.37 -5.38 -8.19
C PRO A 316 23.77 -5.99 -8.02
N HIS A 317 24.47 -6.22 -9.12
CA HIS A 317 25.80 -6.85 -9.16
C HIS A 317 26.98 -5.84 -9.24
N ALA A 318 26.74 -4.54 -9.05
CA ALA A 318 27.77 -3.51 -9.19
C ALA A 318 28.72 -3.36 -7.98
N PHE A 319 28.44 -4.03 -6.87
CA PHE A 319 29.31 -3.99 -5.70
C PHE A 319 30.33 -5.12 -5.79
N THR A 320 31.53 -4.82 -6.28
CA THR A 320 32.71 -5.58 -5.86
C THR A 320 32.95 -5.24 -4.39
N VAL A 321 32.68 -6.18 -3.50
CA VAL A 321 33.31 -6.19 -2.17
C VAL A 321 34.81 -6.11 -2.43
N LYS A 322 35.47 -5.05 -1.95
CA LYS A 322 36.94 -5.07 -1.87
C LYS A 322 37.25 -6.19 -0.89
N GLY A 323 37.71 -7.32 -1.43
CA GLY A 323 38.30 -8.38 -0.63
C GLY A 323 39.49 -7.80 0.14
N ASP A 324 39.55 -8.17 1.41
CA ASP A 324 40.73 -8.01 2.24
C ASP A 324 41.93 -8.69 1.55
N TYR A 325 42.96 -7.89 1.28
CA TYR A 325 44.36 -8.29 1.22
C TYR A 325 45.15 -7.23 1.99
#